data_AF-A0A7S3GVV0-F1
#
_entry.id   AF-A0A7S3GVV0-F1
#
_cell.length_a   1.000
_cell.length_b   1.000
_cell.length_c   1.000
_cell.angle_alpha   90.00
_cell.angle_beta   90.00
_cell.angle_gamma   90.00
#
_symmetry.space_group_name_H-M   'P 1'
#
loop_
_entity.id
_entity.type
_entity.pdbx_description
1 polymer ?
#
loop_
_entity_poly.entity_id
_entity_poly.type
_entity_poly.pdbx_seq_one_letter_code
_entity_poly.pdbx_strand_id
1 'polypeptide(L)'
;AEAPKAEKKPKEEPKAESDKPAVVISALEVKELRARCGAGIADTKKALVESGGDMEKAMEWLKKKGMAKADKKAGNVSAEGAIATYVHFNNKIGVLVEVNSETDFVAINANFKEFASDVAMQIAANP
;
A
#
# COMPACT_ATOMS: atom_id res chain seq x y z
N ALA A 1 -27.04 -16.91 50.21
CA ALA A 1 -25.60 -17.19 50.03
C ALA A 1 -25.45 -17.77 48.63
N GLU A 2 -24.63 -17.30 47.71
CA GLU A 2 -23.48 -16.41 47.76
C GLU A 2 -23.26 -15.86 46.32
N ALA A 3 -22.45 -14.82 46.22
CA ALA A 3 -22.34 -13.81 45.17
C ALA A 3 -22.13 -14.25 43.70
N PRO A 4 -22.48 -13.38 42.73
CA PRO A 4 -22.16 -13.56 41.31
C PRO A 4 -20.66 -13.31 41.04
N LYS A 5 -20.03 -14.21 40.28
CA LYS A 5 -18.61 -14.08 39.88
C LYS A 5 -18.46 -13.09 38.73
N ALA A 6 -17.65 -12.09 38.99
CA ALA A 6 -17.35 -10.94 38.15
C ALA A 6 -16.71 -11.29 36.79
N GLU A 7 -17.17 -10.59 35.76
CA GLU A 7 -16.52 -10.42 34.47
C GLU A 7 -15.13 -9.79 34.66
N LYS A 8 -14.09 -10.42 34.11
CA LYS A 8 -12.78 -9.80 33.94
C LYS A 8 -12.61 -9.38 32.48
N LYS A 9 -12.74 -8.07 32.26
CA LYS A 9 -12.34 -7.36 31.04
C LYS A 9 -10.88 -7.70 30.67
N PRO A 10 -10.56 -8.02 29.41
CA PRO A 10 -9.19 -8.05 28.95
C PRO A 10 -8.55 -6.66 29.07
N LYS A 11 -7.34 -6.64 29.64
CA LYS A 11 -6.55 -5.46 29.98
C LYS A 11 -6.39 -4.50 28.79
N GLU A 12 -6.74 -3.25 29.04
CA GLU A 12 -6.41 -2.10 28.20
C GLU A 12 -4.89 -1.89 28.24
N GLU A 13 -4.22 -2.08 27.10
CA GLU A 13 -2.83 -1.69 26.92
C GLU A 13 -2.72 -0.17 27.06
N PRO A 14 -1.66 0.35 27.71
CA PRO A 14 -1.56 1.77 27.99
C PRO A 14 -1.39 2.53 26.68
N LYS A 15 -2.42 3.29 26.32
CA LYS A 15 -2.35 4.33 25.29
C LYS A 15 -1.32 5.35 25.77
N ALA A 16 -0.13 5.31 25.19
CA ALA A 16 0.78 6.44 25.23
C ALA A 16 0.10 7.59 24.48
N GLU A 17 -0.56 8.48 25.23
CA GLU A 17 -0.96 9.80 24.76
C GLU A 17 0.30 10.55 24.34
N SER A 18 0.57 10.58 23.03
CA SER A 18 1.50 11.55 22.46
C SER A 18 0.72 12.82 22.19
N ASP A 19 0.83 13.74 23.13
CA ASP A 19 0.47 15.15 23.02
C ASP A 19 1.14 15.74 21.76
N LYS A 20 0.42 15.77 20.64
CA LYS A 20 0.83 16.49 19.41
C LYS A 20 -0.12 17.68 19.27
N PRO A 21 0.40 18.90 19.06
CA PRO A 21 -0.45 20.09 18.91
C PRO A 21 -1.48 19.86 17.81
N ALA A 22 -2.67 20.45 17.93
CA ALA A 22 -3.73 20.35 16.94
C ALA A 22 -3.26 20.93 15.59
N VAL A 23 -2.62 20.09 14.77
CA VAL A 23 -2.12 20.49 13.46
C VAL A 23 -3.32 20.63 12.52
N VAL A 24 -3.60 21.85 12.11
CA VAL A 24 -4.64 22.15 11.13
C VAL A 24 -4.10 21.77 9.75
N ILE A 25 -4.51 20.61 9.24
CA ILE A 25 -4.15 20.16 7.89
C ILE A 25 -5.12 20.76 6.88
N SER A 26 -4.60 21.53 5.93
CA SER A 26 -5.39 22.13 4.86
C SER A 26 -5.78 21.11 3.79
N ALA A 27 -6.89 21.38 3.08
CA ALA A 27 -7.32 20.56 1.95
C ALA A 27 -6.31 20.57 0.78
N LEU A 28 -5.54 21.66 0.64
CA LEU A 28 -4.51 21.79 -0.39
C LEU A 28 -3.33 20.86 -0.12
N GLU A 29 -2.87 20.77 1.12
CA GLU A 29 -1.78 19.86 1.49
C GLU A 29 -2.18 18.39 1.29
N VAL A 30 -3.42 18.02 1.64
CA VAL A 30 -3.94 16.67 1.37
C VAL A 30 -3.98 16.39 -0.12
N LYS A 31 -4.43 17.37 -0.93
CA LYS A 31 -4.49 17.23 -2.39
C LYS A 31 -3.09 17.06 -2.98
N GLU A 32 -2.12 17.85 -2.53
CA GLU A 32 -0.73 17.80 -2.99
C GLU A 32 -0.09 16.45 -2.67
N LEU A 33 -0.15 16.02 -1.40
CA LEU A 33 0.44 14.74 -1.01
C LEU A 33 -0.21 13.58 -1.76
N ARG A 34 -1.54 13.59 -1.90
CA ARG A 34 -2.27 12.57 -2.68
C ARG A 34 -1.85 12.55 -4.14
N ALA A 35 -1.63 13.70 -4.77
CA ALA A 35 -1.19 13.76 -6.16
C ALA A 35 0.19 13.11 -6.35
N ARG A 36 1.08 13.21 -5.35
CA ARG A 36 2.43 12.60 -5.41
C ARG A 36 2.44 11.10 -5.17
N CYS A 37 1.60 10.58 -4.27
CA CYS A 37 1.64 9.17 -3.86
C CYS A 37 0.49 8.29 -4.37
N GLY A 38 -0.61 8.88 -4.84
CA GLY A 38 -1.81 8.15 -5.26
C GLY A 38 -2.61 7.49 -4.12
N ALA A 39 -2.24 7.70 -2.85
CA ALA A 39 -2.95 7.10 -1.71
C ALA A 39 -4.40 7.59 -1.55
N GLY A 40 -5.22 6.83 -0.83
CA GLY A 40 -6.59 7.21 -0.52
C GLY A 40 -6.64 8.45 0.40
N ILE A 41 -7.65 9.31 0.21
CA ILE A 41 -7.80 10.61 0.92
C ILE A 41 -7.66 10.45 2.45
N ALA A 42 -8.29 9.42 3.02
CA ALA A 42 -8.24 9.17 4.46
C ALA A 42 -6.83 8.81 4.95
N ASP A 43 -6.08 8.01 4.18
CA ASP A 43 -4.71 7.66 4.54
C ASP A 43 -3.79 8.87 4.40
N THR A 44 -3.95 9.67 3.35
CA THR A 44 -3.18 10.89 3.13
C THR A 44 -3.39 11.92 4.25
N LYS A 45 -4.65 12.17 4.64
CA LYS A 45 -4.94 13.07 5.76
C LYS A 45 -4.36 12.54 7.06
N LYS A 46 -4.51 11.23 7.33
CA LYS A 46 -3.95 10.62 8.54
C LYS A 46 -2.42 10.70 8.55
N ALA A 47 -1.77 10.45 7.43
CA ALA A 47 -0.32 10.57 7.31
C ALA A 47 0.16 11.99 7.65
N LEU A 48 -0.52 13.02 7.15
CA LEU A 48 -0.19 14.41 7.45
C LEU A 48 -0.40 14.76 8.93
N VAL A 49 -1.49 14.28 9.54
CA VAL A 49 -1.73 14.49 10.99
C VAL A 49 -0.64 13.80 11.83
N GLU A 50 -0.31 12.55 11.53
CA GLU A 50 0.70 11.78 12.27
C GLU A 50 2.12 12.34 12.10
N SER A 51 2.39 12.94 10.94
CA SER A 51 3.66 13.59 10.62
C SER A 51 3.72 15.06 11.00
N GLY A 52 2.66 15.62 11.59
CA GLY A 52 2.60 17.03 11.99
C GLY A 52 2.66 18.01 10.83
N GLY A 53 2.13 17.65 9.66
CA GLY A 53 2.15 18.46 8.44
C GLY A 53 3.42 18.30 7.60
N ASP A 54 4.41 17.54 8.05
CA ASP A 54 5.64 17.29 7.31
C ASP A 54 5.40 16.33 6.13
N MET A 55 5.60 16.84 4.91
CA MET A 55 5.35 16.11 3.66
C MET A 55 6.26 14.89 3.48
N GLU A 56 7.55 15.01 3.81
CA GLU A 56 8.52 13.91 3.62
C GLU A 56 8.24 12.80 4.62
N LYS A 57 8.03 13.16 5.89
CA LYS A 57 7.64 12.19 6.91
C LYS A 57 6.30 11.53 6.59
N ALA A 58 5.33 12.27 6.04
CA ALA A 58 4.05 11.72 5.61
C ALA A 58 4.22 10.73 4.44
N MET A 59 5.13 10.98 3.49
CA MET A 59 5.46 10.03 2.43
C MET A 59 6.06 8.74 2.98
N GLU A 60 7.02 8.83 3.90
CA GLU A 60 7.59 7.64 4.55
C GLU A 60 6.54 6.85 5.33
N TRP A 61 5.68 7.56 6.05
CA TRP A 61 4.58 6.96 6.80
C TRP A 61 3.62 6.21 5.89
N LEU A 62 3.25 6.79 4.74
CA LEU A 62 2.41 6.16 3.73
C LEU A 62 3.08 4.93 3.12
N LYS A 63 4.39 4.98 2.85
CA LYS A 63 5.16 3.83 2.35
C LYS A 63 5.14 2.67 3.33
N LYS A 64 5.46 2.94 4.61
CA LYS A 64 5.41 1.93 5.70
C LYS A 64 4.01 1.32 5.84
N LYS A 65 2.98 2.16 5.82
CA LYS A 65 1.59 1.70 5.91
C LYS A 65 1.14 0.92 4.67
N GLY A 66 1.60 1.31 3.49
CA GLY A 66 1.33 0.62 2.23
C GLY A 66 1.83 -0.81 2.24
N MET A 67 3.06 -1.03 2.73
CA MET A 67 3.63 -2.38 2.91
C MET A 67 2.78 -3.22 3.86
N ALA A 68 2.43 -2.68 5.03
CA ALA A 68 1.57 -3.40 5.98
C ALA A 68 0.16 -3.71 5.43
N LYS A 69 -0.37 -2.89 4.51
CA LYS A 69 -1.63 -3.19 3.81
C LYS A 69 -1.45 -4.29 2.76
N ALA A 70 -0.33 -4.29 2.04
CA ALA A 70 -0.01 -5.33 1.08
C ALA A 70 0.10 -6.70 1.79
N ASP A 71 0.80 -6.76 2.93
CA ASP A 71 0.93 -7.97 3.72
C ASP A 71 -0.43 -8.54 4.15
N LYS A 72 -1.36 -7.67 4.56
CA LYS A 72 -2.73 -8.08 4.93
C LYS A 72 -3.54 -8.59 3.74
N LYS A 73 -3.23 -8.16 2.52
CA LYS A 73 -3.90 -8.60 1.29
C LYS A 73 -3.26 -9.84 0.67
N ALA A 74 -2.06 -10.22 1.08
CA ALA A 74 -1.33 -11.36 0.52
C ALA A 74 -2.08 -12.71 0.67
N GLY A 75 -3.00 -12.81 1.63
CA GLY A 75 -3.87 -13.99 1.81
C GLY A 75 -5.10 -14.02 0.90
N ASN A 76 -5.37 -12.97 0.13
CA ASN A 76 -6.52 -12.93 -0.77
C ASN A 76 -6.26 -13.79 -2.02
N VAL A 77 -7.31 -14.46 -2.49
CA VAL A 77 -7.24 -15.23 -3.74
C VAL A 77 -7.15 -14.26 -4.92
N SER A 78 -6.09 -14.39 -5.73
CA SER A 78 -5.88 -13.61 -6.95
C SER A 78 -5.83 -14.57 -8.14
N ALA A 79 -6.98 -14.81 -8.76
CA ALA A 79 -7.13 -15.77 -9.86
C ALA A 79 -7.15 -15.11 -11.25
N GLU A 80 -7.32 -13.79 -11.31
CA GLU A 80 -7.21 -13.00 -12.53
C GLU A 80 -5.78 -12.48 -12.70
N GLY A 81 -5.46 -11.82 -13.82
CA GLY A 81 -4.14 -11.24 -14.02
C GLY A 81 -3.78 -10.98 -15.48
N ALA A 82 -2.51 -10.70 -15.71
CA ALA A 82 -1.96 -10.51 -17.04
C ALA A 82 -0.67 -11.32 -17.22
N ILE A 83 -0.48 -11.84 -18.43
CA ILE A 83 0.79 -12.41 -18.87
C ILE A 83 1.52 -11.33 -19.68
N ALA A 84 2.69 -10.93 -19.21
CA ALA A 84 3.60 -10.04 -19.91
C ALA A 84 4.77 -10.82 -20.51
N THR A 85 5.22 -10.39 -21.69
CA THR A 85 6.34 -11.01 -22.39
C THR A 85 7.35 -9.96 -22.78
N TYR A 86 8.64 -10.26 -22.64
CA TYR A 86 9.72 -9.41 -23.11
C TYR A 86 10.76 -10.26 -23.84
N VAL A 87 11.13 -9.84 -25.05
CA VAL A 87 12.22 -10.44 -25.81
C VAL A 87 13.31 -9.37 -25.92
N HIS A 88 14.49 -9.69 -25.41
CA HIS A 88 15.61 -8.77 -25.47
C HIS A 88 16.06 -8.53 -26.91
N PHE A 89 16.62 -7.36 -27.21
CA PHE A 89 16.87 -6.90 -28.60
C PHE A 89 17.72 -7.86 -29.45
N ASN A 90 18.54 -8.69 -28.82
CA ASN A 90 19.41 -9.67 -29.49
C ASN A 90 18.77 -11.05 -29.70
N ASN A 91 17.49 -11.22 -29.35
CA ASN A 91 16.71 -12.46 -29.45
C ASN A 91 17.30 -13.67 -28.69
N LYS A 92 18.23 -13.45 -27.74
CA LYS A 92 18.82 -14.54 -26.94
C LYS A 92 18.11 -14.79 -25.63
N ILE A 93 17.37 -13.81 -25.13
CA ILE A 93 16.66 -13.86 -23.85
C ILE A 93 15.19 -13.53 -24.12
N GLY A 94 14.31 -14.45 -23.74
CA GLY A 94 12.86 -14.26 -23.70
C GLY A 94 12.36 -14.50 -22.29
N VAL A 95 11.52 -13.60 -21.79
CA VAL A 95 10.91 -13.67 -20.47
C VAL A 95 9.40 -13.65 -20.64
N LEU A 96 8.72 -14.52 -19.88
CA LEU A 96 7.28 -14.55 -19.73
C LEU A 96 6.97 -14.46 -18.23
N VAL A 97 6.16 -13.48 -17.84
CA VAL A 97 5.78 -13.21 -16.45
C VAL A 97 4.28 -13.22 -16.33
N GLU A 98 3.76 -13.99 -15.38
CA GLU A 98 2.37 -13.89 -14.94
C GLU A 98 2.32 -12.97 -13.72
N VAL A 99 1.46 -11.95 -13.77
CA VAL A 99 1.18 -11.07 -12.62
C VAL A 99 -0.32 -11.16 -12.33
N ASN A 100 -0.65 -11.76 -11.18
CA ASN A 100 -2.05 -11.97 -10.79
C ASN A 100 -2.65 -10.76 -10.06
N SER A 101 -3.97 -10.63 -10.16
CA SER A 101 -4.81 -9.67 -9.46
C SER A 101 -6.11 -10.32 -8.98
N GLU A 102 -6.79 -9.69 -8.03
CA GLU A 102 -8.08 -10.18 -7.51
C GLU A 102 -9.21 -10.08 -8.55
N THR A 103 -9.16 -9.08 -9.44
CA THR A 103 -10.21 -8.81 -10.43
C THR A 103 -9.64 -8.54 -11.82
N ASP A 104 -10.47 -8.76 -12.83
CA ASP A 104 -10.20 -8.55 -14.26
C ASP A 104 -10.03 -7.07 -14.62
N PHE A 105 -10.78 -6.16 -13.97
CA PHE A 105 -10.66 -4.73 -14.19
C PHE A 105 -9.25 -4.19 -13.90
N VAL A 106 -8.54 -4.80 -12.94
CA VAL A 106 -7.14 -4.46 -12.65
C VAL A 106 -6.24 -5.02 -13.74
N ALA A 107 -6.44 -6.26 -14.17
CA ALA A 107 -5.64 -6.91 -15.21
C ALA A 107 -5.66 -6.16 -16.55
N ILE A 108 -6.78 -5.53 -16.91
CA ILE A 108 -6.89 -4.78 -18.16
C ILE A 108 -6.35 -3.34 -18.08
N ASN A 109 -6.06 -2.83 -16.87
CA ASN A 109 -5.58 -1.47 -16.63
C ASN A 109 -4.20 -1.23 -17.27
N ALA A 110 -4.02 -0.06 -17.90
CA ALA A 110 -2.78 0.27 -18.60
C ALA A 110 -1.55 0.27 -17.66
N ASN A 111 -1.68 0.87 -16.47
CA ASN A 111 -0.58 0.95 -15.50
C ASN A 111 -0.20 -0.45 -14.97
N PHE A 112 -1.17 -1.36 -14.85
CA PHE A 112 -0.90 -2.74 -14.42
C PHE A 112 -0.14 -3.53 -15.49
N LYS A 113 -0.52 -3.36 -16.76
CA LYS A 113 0.19 -3.98 -17.90
C LYS A 113 1.60 -3.42 -18.08
N GLU A 114 1.77 -2.11 -17.91
CA GLU A 114 3.07 -1.46 -17.91
C GLU A 114 3.96 -2.02 -16.79
N PHE A 115 3.45 -2.08 -15.56
CA PHE A 115 4.15 -2.71 -14.44
C PHE A 115 4.58 -4.15 -14.74
N ALA A 116 3.70 -5.01 -15.26
CA ALA A 116 4.04 -6.38 -15.60
C ALA A 116 5.13 -6.46 -16.69
N SER A 117 5.10 -5.54 -17.66
CA SER A 117 6.11 -5.45 -18.72
C SER A 117 7.47 -4.98 -18.18
N ASP A 118 7.48 -4.02 -17.25
CA ASP A 118 8.68 -3.54 -16.59
C ASP A 118 9.33 -4.64 -15.74
N VAL A 119 8.52 -5.45 -15.04
CA VAL A 119 8.99 -6.62 -14.31
C VAL A 119 9.66 -7.62 -15.27
N ALA A 120 9.03 -7.92 -16.42
CA ALA A 120 9.62 -8.81 -17.41
C ALA A 120 10.96 -8.28 -17.96
N MET A 121 11.06 -6.97 -18.21
CA MET A 121 12.28 -6.32 -18.64
C MET A 121 13.38 -6.39 -17.56
N GLN A 122 13.02 -6.14 -16.30
CA GLN A 122 13.96 -6.18 -15.17
C GLN A 122 14.53 -7.58 -14.94
N ILE A 123 13.70 -8.62 -15.11
CA ILE A 123 14.16 -10.02 -15.07
C ILE A 123 15.15 -10.27 -16.21
N ALA A 124 14.85 -9.84 -17.43
CA ALA A 124 15.76 -10.00 -18.56
C ALA A 124 17.10 -9.26 -18.40
N ALA A 125 17.11 -8.16 -17.63
CA ALA A 125 18.32 -7.40 -17.32
C ALA A 125 19.22 -8.08 -16.26
N ASN A 126 18.67 -8.99 -15.47
CA ASN A 126 19.41 -9.79 -14.47
C ASN A 126 19.14 -11.29 -14.68
N PRO A 127 19.56 -11.85 -15.83
CA PRO A 127 19.25 -13.22 -16.22
C PRO A 127 19.99 -14.27 -15.40
#